data_AF-A0A3D3ZV86-F1
#
_entry.id   AF-A0A3D3ZV86-F1
#
_cell.length_a   1.000
_cell.length_b   1.000
_cell.length_c   1.000
_cell.angle_alpha   90.00
_cell.angle_beta   90.00
_cell.angle_gamma   90.00
#
_symmetry.space_group_name_H-M   'P 1'
#
loop_
_entity.id
_entity.type
_entity.pdbx_description
1 polymer ?
#
loop_
_entity_poly.entity_id
_entity_poly.type
_entity_poly.pdbx_seq_one_letter_code
_entity_poly.pdbx_strand_id
1 'polypeptide(L)'
;VGVPLDEQTEDDLTWIRDGWIDSDADHGKIVVHGHTALDFPQHHGNRINLDSGAGYGRTLVPAVLDAGKWFTLDETGRTALTPNV
;
A
#
# COMPACT_ATOMS: atom_id res chain seq x y z
N VAL A 1 13.44 9.73 -12.77
CA VAL A 1 14.22 10.25 -11.62
C VAL A 1 13.22 10.62 -10.53
N GLY A 2 13.46 10.18 -9.29
CA GLY A 2 12.56 10.47 -8.18
C GLY A 2 12.84 11.85 -7.56
N VAL A 3 11.85 12.39 -6.84
CA VAL A 3 11.96 13.63 -6.05
C VAL A 3 12.11 13.24 -4.57
N PRO A 4 13.07 13.83 -3.82
CA PRO A 4 13.20 13.61 -2.38
C PRO A 4 11.87 13.87 -1.63
N LEU A 5 11.60 13.10 -0.58
CA LEU A 5 10.30 13.14 0.10
C LEU A 5 9.96 14.52 0.68
N ASP A 6 10.97 15.27 1.12
CA ASP A 6 10.87 16.62 1.67
C ASP A 6 10.78 17.72 0.60
N GLU A 7 10.99 17.37 -0.66
CA GLU A 7 10.86 18.26 -1.82
C GLU A 7 9.59 17.98 -2.65
N GLN A 8 8.84 16.94 -2.30
CA GLN A 8 7.57 16.61 -2.96
C GLN A 8 6.48 17.62 -2.62
N THR A 9 5.67 17.95 -3.62
CA THR A 9 4.51 18.82 -3.43
C THR A 9 3.37 18.07 -2.73
N GLU A 10 2.38 18.79 -2.22
CA GLU A 10 1.17 18.16 -1.66
C GLU A 10 0.48 17.24 -2.68
N ASP A 11 0.46 17.65 -3.95
CA ASP A 11 -0.10 16.84 -5.04
C ASP A 11 0.69 15.55 -5.26
N ASP A 12 2.02 15.59 -5.18
CA ASP A 12 2.85 14.38 -5.26
C ASP A 12 2.56 13.44 -4.08
N LEU A 13 2.36 13.99 -2.88
CA LEU A 13 2.15 13.19 -1.67
C LEU A 13 0.75 12.58 -1.58
N THR A 14 -0.25 13.18 -2.23
CA THR A 14 -1.67 12.83 -2.03
C THR A 14 -2.39 12.35 -3.29
N TRP A 15 -1.96 12.79 -4.49
CA TRP A 15 -2.67 12.56 -5.75
C TRP A 15 -1.85 11.83 -6.81
N ILE A 16 -0.56 11.57 -6.58
CA ILE A 16 0.29 10.86 -7.55
C ILE A 16 -0.29 9.47 -7.88
N ARG A 17 -0.30 9.14 -9.17
CA ARG A 17 -0.73 7.82 -9.66
C ARG A 17 0.18 7.35 -10.78
N ASP A 18 0.06 7.99 -11.94
CA ASP A 18 0.75 7.59 -13.17
C ASP A 18 2.27 7.58 -12.96
N GLY A 19 2.90 6.48 -13.38
CA GLY A 19 4.34 6.23 -13.20
C GLY A 19 4.75 5.84 -11.78
N TRP A 20 4.03 6.26 -10.74
CA TRP A 20 4.31 5.84 -9.35
C TRP A 20 3.70 4.47 -9.04
N ILE A 21 2.44 4.23 -9.42
CA ILE A 21 1.74 2.95 -9.20
C ILE A 21 2.44 1.81 -9.94
N ASP A 22 3.04 2.06 -11.10
CA ASP A 22 3.71 1.03 -11.90
C ASP A 22 5.22 0.91 -11.57
N SER A 23 5.74 1.74 -10.67
CA SER A 23 7.16 1.74 -10.30
C SER A 23 7.50 0.56 -9.39
N ASP A 24 8.59 -0.12 -9.72
CA ASP A 24 9.25 -1.15 -8.90
C ASP A 24 10.49 -0.60 -8.16
N ALA A 25 10.73 0.71 -8.23
CA ALA A 25 11.89 1.34 -7.62
C ALA A 25 11.98 1.09 -6.11
N ASP A 26 13.18 0.80 -5.62
CA ASP A 26 13.46 0.68 -4.20
C ASP A 26 13.51 2.08 -3.55
N HIS A 27 12.58 2.33 -2.63
CA HIS A 27 12.50 3.57 -1.86
C HIS A 27 13.34 3.52 -0.56
N GLY A 28 14.07 2.42 -0.31
CA GLY A 28 14.75 2.13 0.95
C GLY A 28 13.80 1.78 2.10
N LYS A 29 12.49 1.77 1.83
CA LYS A 29 11.39 1.53 2.76
C LYS A 29 10.22 0.95 1.97
N ILE A 30 9.33 0.23 2.65
CA ILE A 30 8.02 -0.13 2.08
C ILE A 30 7.07 1.06 2.26
N VAL A 31 6.51 1.54 1.15
CA VAL A 31 5.49 2.61 1.20
C VAL A 31 4.11 1.99 1.43
N VAL A 32 3.42 2.37 2.50
CA VAL A 32 2.03 1.97 2.74
C VAL A 32 1.12 3.09 2.27
N HIS A 33 0.17 2.79 1.40
CA HIS A 33 -0.70 3.78 0.79
C HIS A 33 -2.14 3.28 0.61
N GLY A 34 -2.98 4.19 0.14
CA GLY A 34 -4.35 3.89 -0.28
C GLY A 34 -4.73 4.77 -1.46
N HIS A 35 -5.92 5.35 -1.41
CA HIS A 35 -6.47 6.32 -2.38
C HIS A 35 -6.86 5.72 -3.74
N THR A 36 -6.15 4.67 -4.17
CA THR A 36 -6.51 3.84 -5.32
C THR A 36 -7.12 2.55 -4.82
N ALA A 37 -8.44 2.48 -4.82
CA ALA A 37 -9.16 1.36 -4.21
C ALA A 37 -9.03 0.07 -5.04
N LEU A 38 -8.59 -1.01 -4.40
CA LEU A 38 -8.48 -2.37 -4.94
C LEU A 38 -9.58 -3.28 -4.38
N ASP A 39 -9.71 -4.49 -4.90
CA ASP A 39 -10.65 -5.48 -4.35
C ASP A 39 -10.19 -6.07 -3.01
N PHE A 40 -8.89 -6.12 -2.78
CA PHE A 40 -8.27 -6.58 -1.53
C PHE A 40 -6.90 -5.89 -1.35
N PRO A 41 -6.38 -5.73 -0.12
CA PRO A 41 -5.03 -5.22 0.07
C PRO A 41 -3.98 -6.00 -0.72
N GLN A 42 -3.00 -5.30 -1.29
CA GLN A 42 -1.95 -5.91 -2.11
C GLN A 42 -0.57 -5.44 -1.70
N HIS A 43 0.38 -6.38 -1.70
CA HIS A 43 1.79 -6.10 -1.53
C HIS A 43 2.46 -6.19 -2.90
N HIS A 44 3.04 -5.09 -3.36
CA HIS A 44 3.70 -4.99 -4.67
C HIS A 44 5.22 -5.11 -4.59
N GLY A 45 5.77 -5.39 -3.40
CA GLY A 45 7.20 -5.56 -3.15
C GLY A 45 7.79 -4.32 -2.53
N ASN A 46 7.76 -3.20 -3.26
CA ASN A 46 8.24 -1.89 -2.79
C ASN A 46 7.17 -1.04 -2.08
N ARG A 47 5.89 -1.40 -2.24
CA ARG A 47 4.75 -0.72 -1.61
C ARG A 47 3.62 -1.69 -1.26
N ILE A 48 2.74 -1.26 -0.36
CA ILE A 48 1.54 -1.98 0.05
C ILE A 48 0.34 -1.03 -0.08
N ASN A 49 -0.65 -1.44 -0.87
CA ASN A 49 -1.92 -0.75 -0.97
C ASN A 49 -2.92 -1.41 -0.01
N LEU A 50 -3.42 -0.65 0.98
CA LEU A 50 -4.42 -1.12 1.95
C LEU A 50 -5.84 -0.60 1.67
N ASP A 51 -6.04 0.16 0.59
CA ASP A 51 -7.36 0.66 0.23
C ASP A 51 -8.21 -0.44 -0.43
N SER A 52 -8.95 -1.17 0.41
CA SER A 52 -9.98 -2.13 -0.04
C SER A 52 -11.32 -1.47 -0.36
N GLY A 53 -11.38 -0.13 -0.40
CA GLY A 53 -12.58 0.65 -0.69
C GLY A 53 -13.64 0.65 0.42
N ALA A 54 -13.23 0.69 1.68
CA ALA A 54 -14.17 0.89 2.80
C ALA A 54 -15.01 2.17 2.64
N GLY A 55 -14.44 3.23 2.06
CA GLY A 55 -15.16 4.46 1.71
C GLY A 55 -16.28 4.27 0.67
N TYR A 56 -16.26 3.17 -0.09
CA TYR A 56 -17.32 2.77 -1.03
C TYR A 56 -18.31 1.76 -0.41
N GLY A 57 -18.25 1.54 0.91
CA GLY A 57 -19.10 0.57 1.60
C GLY A 57 -18.62 -0.88 1.52
N ARG A 58 -17.39 -1.13 1.01
CA ARG A 58 -16.76 -2.45 1.05
C ARG A 58 -16.19 -2.76 2.43
N THR A 59 -15.82 -4.01 2.67
CA THR A 59 -15.19 -4.42 3.94
C THR A 59 -13.87 -3.70 4.14
N LEU A 60 -13.70 -3.07 5.31
CA LEU A 60 -12.40 -2.57 5.76
C LEU A 60 -11.52 -3.77 6.13
N VAL A 61 -10.33 -3.85 5.53
CA VAL A 61 -9.37 -4.92 5.81
C VAL A 61 -8.20 -4.33 6.59
N PRO A 62 -8.09 -4.58 7.91
CA PRO A 62 -6.94 -4.14 8.69
C PRO A 62 -5.69 -4.94 8.31
N ALA A 63 -4.52 -4.34 8.55
CA ALA A 63 -3.24 -5.02 8.40
C ALA A 63 -2.33 -4.76 9.62
N VAL A 64 -1.40 -5.68 9.87
CA VAL A 64 -0.37 -5.56 10.90
C VAL A 64 1.01 -5.86 10.32
N LEU A 65 1.99 -5.04 10.70
CA LEU A 65 3.41 -5.33 10.55
C LEU A 65 3.92 -5.93 11.86
N ASP A 66 4.34 -7.18 11.83
CA ASP A 66 4.87 -7.89 13.00
C ASP A 66 6.13 -8.67 12.62
N ALA A 67 7.21 -8.45 13.38
CA ALA A 67 8.53 -9.04 13.13
C ALA A 67 9.00 -8.98 11.66
N GLY A 68 8.75 -7.84 10.99
CA GLY A 68 9.14 -7.62 9.59
C GLY A 68 8.25 -8.33 8.55
N LYS A 69 7.12 -8.90 8.96
CA LYS A 69 6.15 -9.55 8.07
C LYS A 69 4.81 -8.84 8.11
N TRP A 70 4.15 -8.81 6.96
CA TRP A 70 2.83 -8.19 6.80
C TRP A 70 1.73 -9.24 6.83
N PHE A 71 0.62 -8.90 7.48
CA PHE A 71 -0.56 -9.74 7.56
C PHE A 71 -1.81 -8.89 7.38
N THR A 72 -2.81 -9.39 6.68
CA THR A 72 -4.19 -8.91 6.80
C THR A 72 -4.88 -9.59 7.99
N LEU A 73 -5.87 -8.90 8.55
CA LEU A 73 -6.63 -9.36 9.70
C LEU A 73 -8.10 -9.57 9.33
N ASP A 74 -8.68 -10.66 9.81
CA ASP A 74 -10.12 -10.96 9.74
C ASP A 74 -10.58 -11.67 11.02
N GLU A 75 -11.86 -12.10 11.10
CA GLU A 75 -12.37 -12.81 12.28
C GLU A 75 -11.68 -14.16 12.57
N THR A 76 -10.96 -14.73 11.60
CA THR A 76 -10.24 -16.00 11.72
C THR A 76 -8.78 -15.81 12.15
N GLY A 77 -8.27 -14.58 12.11
CA GLY A 77 -6.95 -14.21 12.61
C GLY A 77 -6.10 -13.50 11.57
N ARG A 78 -4.88 -14.01 11.34
CA ARG A 78 -3.87 -13.39 10.48
C ARG A 78 -3.66 -14.20 9.22
N THR A 79 -3.75 -13.53 8.06
CA THR A 79 -3.36 -14.09 6.77
C THR A 79 -2.12 -13.36 6.25
N ALA A 80 -1.09 -14.08 5.83
CA ALA A 80 0.15 -13.47 5.35
C ALA A 80 -0.11 -12.65 4.07
N LEU A 81 0.39 -11.42 4.05
CA LEU A 81 0.34 -10.52 2.89
C LEU A 81 1.74 -10.43 2.27
N THR A 82 1.97 -11.26 1.25
CA THR A 82 3.27 -11.38 0.57
C THR A 82 3.26 -10.67 -0.78
N PRO A 83 4.42 -10.24 -1.31
CA PRO A 83 4.51 -9.66 -2.64
C PRO A 83 3.82 -10.53 -3.70
N ASN A 84 3.04 -9.91 -4.59
CA ASN A 84 2.61 -10.56 -5.82
C ASN A 84 3.86 -10.91 -6.65
N VAL A 85 3.95 -12.16 -7.11
CA VAL A 85 4.98 -12.62 -8.06
C VAL A 85 4.76 -12.02 -9.44
#